data_AF-A0A3B8VMV0-F1
#
_entry.id   AF-A0A3B8VMV0-F1
#
_cell.length_a   1.000
_cell.length_b   1.000
_cell.length_c   1.000
_cell.angle_alpha   90.00
_cell.angle_beta   90.00
_cell.angle_gamma   90.00
#
_symmetry.space_group_name_H-M   'P 1'
#
loop_
_entity.id
_entity.type
_entity.pdbx_description
1 polymer ?
#
loop_
_entity_poly.entity_id
_entity_poly.type
_entity_poly.pdbx_seq_one_letter_code
_entity_poly.pdbx_strand_id
1 'polypeptide(L)'
;MSVMQSNRATSIKLSDLANLDNPILSDDVDLDFDSDNWKHLSPEIRETLTREKVRRAIRDYGKDGLSIEEIVALTNLNRIAIKKHLDKLSGLREVYSQKKNYKITLYYHNGKPLHHLGKRRLDCKDTIIESTIAQGKNDSIFFHILEKRYSVLEGETPEGAIMIPIEQLERFIENLKELKENYGGLSYGAKTISNT
;
A
#
# COMPACT_ATOMS: atom_id res chain seq x y z
N MET A 1 -21.02 -27.44 -28.56
CA MET A 1 -19.57 -27.73 -28.60
C MET A 1 -18.87 -26.68 -27.76
N SER A 2 -18.30 -27.11 -26.63
CA SER A 2 -17.66 -26.27 -25.63
C SER A 2 -16.19 -26.05 -26.00
N VAL A 3 -15.75 -24.80 -26.07
CA VAL A 3 -14.33 -24.44 -26.24
C VAL A 3 -13.79 -24.09 -24.86
N MET A 4 -13.05 -25.04 -24.27
CA MET A 4 -12.24 -24.81 -23.07
C MET A 4 -11.13 -23.80 -23.41
N GLN A 5 -11.14 -22.63 -22.77
CA GLN A 5 -9.98 -21.75 -22.71
C GLN A 5 -9.02 -22.27 -21.65
N SER A 6 -7.84 -22.70 -22.09
CA SER A 6 -6.68 -23.02 -21.25
C SER A 6 -6.07 -21.71 -20.76
N ASN A 7 -6.32 -21.32 -19.52
CA ASN A 7 -5.51 -20.33 -18.81
C ASN A 7 -4.17 -20.98 -18.45
N ARG A 8 -3.15 -20.76 -19.28
CA ARG A 8 -1.76 -21.10 -18.92
C ARG A 8 -1.27 -20.05 -17.92
N ALA A 9 -1.07 -20.47 -16.67
CA ALA A 9 -0.28 -19.72 -15.71
C ALA A 9 1.14 -19.52 -16.29
N THR A 10 1.51 -18.28 -16.57
CA THR A 10 2.87 -17.92 -16.98
C THR A 10 3.78 -17.97 -15.76
N SER A 11 4.46 -19.09 -15.55
CA SER A 11 5.55 -19.21 -14.59
C SER A 11 6.73 -18.37 -15.09
N ILE A 12 6.97 -17.23 -14.44
CA ILE A 12 8.12 -16.37 -14.71
C ILE A 12 9.30 -16.90 -13.90
N LYS A 13 10.44 -17.15 -14.55
CA LYS A 13 11.65 -17.59 -13.84
C LYS A 13 12.36 -16.38 -13.22
N LEU A 14 12.94 -16.56 -12.04
CA LEU A 14 13.64 -15.48 -11.32
C LEU A 14 14.84 -14.90 -12.09
N SER A 15 15.39 -15.64 -13.05
CA SER A 15 16.41 -15.17 -14.00
C SER A 15 15.92 -13.97 -14.83
N ASP A 16 14.62 -13.89 -15.06
CA ASP A 16 14.00 -12.86 -15.89
C ASP A 16 13.71 -11.59 -15.07
N LEU A 17 13.60 -11.74 -13.74
CA LEU A 17 13.42 -10.67 -12.75
C LEU A 17 14.71 -9.92 -12.41
N ALA A 18 15.87 -10.56 -12.55
CA ALA A 18 17.18 -9.96 -12.25
C ALA A 18 17.60 -8.86 -13.26
N ASN A 19 16.92 -8.76 -14.40
CA ASN A 19 17.17 -7.77 -15.46
C ASN A 19 16.01 -6.76 -15.60
N LEU A 20 15.03 -6.78 -14.70
CA LEU A 20 13.91 -5.84 -14.69
C LEU A 20 14.13 -4.79 -13.60
N ASP A 21 14.33 -3.54 -14.01
CA ASP A 21 14.45 -2.37 -13.13
C ASP A 21 13.17 -2.11 -12.30
N ASN A 22 12.09 -2.85 -12.53
CA ASN A 22 10.89 -2.82 -11.72
C ASN A 22 9.96 -3.99 -12.07
N PRO A 23 9.75 -4.99 -11.20
CA PRO A 23 8.72 -5.98 -11.44
C PRO A 23 7.37 -5.41 -10.98
N ILE A 24 6.60 -4.89 -11.94
CA ILE A 24 5.15 -4.80 -11.78
C ILE A 24 4.64 -6.24 -11.74
N LEU A 25 4.60 -6.83 -10.54
CA LEU A 25 4.05 -8.15 -10.32
C LEU A 25 2.54 -8.05 -10.48
N SER A 26 2.03 -8.48 -11.64
CA SER A 26 0.60 -8.68 -11.84
C SER A 26 0.06 -9.65 -10.77
N ASP A 27 -1.21 -9.46 -10.39
CA ASP A 27 -1.86 -10.18 -9.28
C ASP A 27 -1.86 -11.72 -9.44
N ASP A 28 -1.59 -12.23 -10.64
CA ASP A 28 -1.64 -13.66 -11.00
C ASP A 28 -0.27 -14.40 -11.00
N VAL A 29 0.81 -13.80 -10.48
CA VAL A 29 2.14 -14.47 -10.46
C VAL A 29 2.33 -15.24 -9.16
N ASP A 30 2.30 -16.58 -9.22
CA ASP A 30 2.74 -17.45 -8.12
C ASP A 30 4.26 -17.32 -7.92
N LEU A 31 4.65 -16.76 -6.77
CA LEU A 31 6.06 -16.59 -6.40
C LEU A 31 6.49 -17.77 -5.51
N ASP A 32 6.82 -18.89 -6.15
CA ASP A 32 7.55 -19.98 -5.48
C ASP A 32 9.01 -19.56 -5.32
N PHE A 33 9.34 -19.08 -4.13
CA PHE A 33 10.70 -18.66 -3.79
C PHE A 33 11.55 -19.85 -3.35
N ASP A 34 12.35 -20.40 -4.27
CA ASP A 34 13.44 -21.31 -3.93
C ASP A 34 14.47 -20.61 -3.02
N SER A 35 14.86 -21.29 -1.93
CA SER A 35 15.67 -20.74 -0.84
C SER A 35 17.06 -20.23 -1.26
N ASP A 36 17.58 -20.68 -2.40
CA ASP A 36 18.94 -20.40 -2.84
C ASP A 36 19.08 -19.06 -3.57
N ASN A 37 18.01 -18.55 -4.19
CA ASN A 37 18.05 -17.28 -4.91
C ASN A 37 17.94 -16.04 -4.01
N TRP A 38 17.51 -16.22 -2.76
CA TRP A 38 17.32 -15.12 -1.80
C TRP A 38 18.61 -14.38 -1.46
N LYS A 39 19.76 -15.07 -1.50
CA LYS A 39 21.07 -14.53 -1.08
C LYS A 39 21.69 -13.55 -2.07
N HIS A 40 21.20 -13.49 -3.31
CA HIS A 40 21.75 -12.64 -4.37
C HIS A 40 20.97 -11.33 -4.56
N LEU A 41 19.78 -11.21 -3.97
CA LEU A 41 18.95 -10.01 -4.06
C LEU A 41 19.49 -8.87 -3.18
N SER A 42 19.30 -7.62 -3.59
CA SER A 42 19.60 -6.46 -2.75
C SER A 42 18.72 -6.46 -1.48
N PRO A 43 19.18 -5.86 -0.37
CA PRO A 43 18.39 -5.77 0.86
C PRO A 43 17.00 -5.14 0.66
N GLU A 44 16.92 -4.16 -0.23
CA GLU A 44 15.70 -3.41 -0.56
C GLU A 44 14.67 -4.26 -1.34
N ILE A 45 15.14 -5.06 -2.31
CA ILE A 45 14.28 -6.01 -3.02
C ILE A 45 13.76 -7.09 -2.07
N ARG A 46 14.63 -7.61 -1.19
CA ARG A 46 14.21 -8.60 -0.18
C ARG A 46 13.13 -8.03 0.73
N GLU A 47 13.28 -6.79 1.17
CA GLU A 47 12.29 -6.10 2.01
C GLU A 47 10.94 -5.99 1.28
N THR A 48 10.95 -5.60 0.01
CA THR A 48 9.74 -5.48 -0.81
C THR A 48 9.05 -6.83 -1.02
N LEU A 49 9.80 -7.87 -1.38
CA LEU A 49 9.26 -9.22 -1.56
C LEU A 49 8.73 -9.81 -0.24
N THR A 50 9.38 -9.53 0.87
CA THR A 50 8.92 -9.98 2.20
C THR A 50 7.60 -9.30 2.56
N ARG A 51 7.48 -7.99 2.35
CA ARG A 51 6.23 -7.25 2.55
C ARG A 51 5.11 -7.80 1.67
N GLU A 52 5.42 -8.08 0.41
CA GLU A 52 4.48 -8.61 -0.55
C GLU A 52 3.96 -10.00 -0.16
N LYS A 53 4.86 -10.87 0.32
CA LYS A 53 4.50 -12.21 0.82
C LYS A 53 3.52 -12.12 2.01
N VAL A 54 3.76 -11.19 2.93
CA VAL A 54 2.85 -10.92 4.07
C VAL A 54 1.50 -10.40 3.58
N ARG A 55 1.50 -9.43 2.65
CA ARG A 55 0.28 -8.85 2.07
C ARG A 55 -0.59 -9.92 1.43
N ARG A 56 0.01 -10.81 0.63
CA ARG A 56 -0.69 -11.93 -0.05
C ARG A 56 -1.25 -12.93 0.95
N ALA A 57 -0.46 -13.36 1.93
CA ALA A 57 -0.96 -14.29 2.95
C ALA A 57 -2.22 -13.76 3.65
N ILE A 58 -2.25 -12.47 3.98
CA ILE A 58 -3.41 -11.83 4.61
C ILE A 58 -4.58 -11.67 3.64
N ARG A 59 -4.31 -11.38 2.37
CA ARG A 59 -5.34 -11.29 1.31
C ARG A 59 -6.01 -12.62 1.06
N ASP A 60 -5.22 -13.66 0.88
CA ASP A 60 -5.69 -14.95 0.38
C ASP A 60 -6.31 -15.79 1.51
N TYR A 61 -5.80 -15.66 2.75
CA TYR A 61 -6.26 -16.44 3.90
C TYR A 61 -6.91 -15.62 5.02
N GLY A 62 -6.81 -14.29 5.02
CA GLY A 62 -7.26 -13.43 6.12
C GLY A 62 -8.70 -12.94 6.05
N LYS A 63 -9.60 -13.70 5.43
CA LYS A 63 -11.04 -13.38 5.37
C LYS A 63 -11.65 -13.22 6.76
N ASP A 64 -11.30 -14.14 7.67
CA ASP A 64 -11.73 -14.14 9.07
C ASP A 64 -10.71 -13.49 10.02
N GLY A 65 -9.65 -12.90 9.46
CA GLY A 65 -8.55 -12.28 10.18
C GLY A 65 -7.49 -13.30 10.62
N LEU A 66 -6.21 -12.95 10.46
CA LEU A 66 -5.08 -13.76 10.87
C LEU A 66 -4.34 -13.14 12.05
N SER A 67 -3.98 -13.96 13.03
CA SER A 67 -2.99 -13.62 14.04
C SER A 67 -1.58 -13.58 13.44
N ILE A 68 -0.62 -12.98 14.16
CA ILE A 68 0.78 -12.96 13.74
C ILE A 68 1.32 -14.40 13.65
N GLU A 69 0.90 -15.26 14.58
CA GLU A 69 1.31 -16.65 14.67
C GLU A 69 0.83 -17.47 13.45
N GLU A 70 -0.39 -17.22 12.95
CA GLU A 70 -0.89 -17.81 11.70
C GLU A 70 -0.12 -17.28 10.48
N ILE A 71 0.20 -15.99 10.44
CA ILE A 71 1.00 -15.39 9.35
C ILE A 71 2.42 -15.98 9.33
N VAL A 72 3.03 -16.22 10.50
CA VAL A 72 4.33 -16.91 10.62
C VAL A 72 4.24 -18.29 9.98
N ALA A 73 3.20 -19.07 10.31
CA ALA A 73 3.02 -20.42 9.78
C ALA A 73 2.81 -20.43 8.26
N LEU A 74 2.10 -19.44 7.71
CA LEU A 74 1.85 -19.33 6.27
C LEU A 74 3.08 -18.84 5.49
N THR A 75 3.86 -17.94 6.06
CA THR A 75 4.94 -17.25 5.32
C THR A 75 6.33 -17.82 5.59
N ASN A 76 6.51 -18.61 6.66
CA ASN A 76 7.80 -19.04 7.20
C ASN A 76 8.76 -17.87 7.51
N LEU A 77 8.21 -16.69 7.76
CA LEU A 77 8.96 -15.50 8.15
C LEU A 77 9.00 -15.37 9.67
N ASN A 78 10.05 -14.74 10.19
CA ASN A 78 10.14 -14.49 11.61
C ASN A 78 9.10 -13.44 12.08
N ARG A 79 8.72 -13.53 13.35
CA ARG A 79 7.71 -12.66 13.97
C ARG A 79 8.04 -11.17 13.90
N ILE A 80 9.33 -10.82 14.00
CA ILE A 80 9.80 -9.43 14.01
C ILE A 80 9.61 -8.79 12.63
N ALA A 81 9.99 -9.51 11.56
CA ALA A 81 9.82 -9.09 10.18
C ALA A 81 8.33 -8.94 9.84
N ILE A 82 7.50 -9.91 10.22
CA ILE A 82 6.05 -9.84 10.02
C ILE A 82 5.48 -8.59 10.69
N LYS A 83 5.82 -8.33 11.96
CA LYS A 83 5.35 -7.14 12.66
C LYS A 83 5.76 -5.84 11.94
N LYS A 84 7.02 -5.71 11.54
CA LYS A 84 7.53 -4.56 10.78
C LYS A 84 6.71 -4.33 9.51
N HIS A 85 6.43 -5.38 8.75
CA HIS A 85 5.66 -5.27 7.51
C HIS A 85 4.18 -5.01 7.76
N LEU A 86 3.58 -5.61 8.79
CA LEU A 86 2.20 -5.33 9.21
C LEU A 86 2.02 -3.87 9.63
N ASP A 87 2.97 -3.30 10.35
CA ASP A 87 2.93 -1.88 10.74
C ASP A 87 2.98 -0.98 9.51
N LYS A 88 3.86 -1.28 8.53
CA LYS A 88 3.92 -0.57 7.25
C LYS A 88 2.61 -0.73 6.46
N LEU A 89 2.12 -1.95 6.26
CA LEU A 89 0.88 -2.24 5.52
C LEU A 89 -0.36 -1.61 6.18
N SER A 90 -0.38 -1.54 7.52
CA SER A 90 -1.43 -0.85 8.27
C SER A 90 -1.36 0.66 8.09
N GLY A 91 -0.16 1.24 8.09
CA GLY A 91 0.05 2.65 7.75
C GLY A 91 -0.39 2.99 6.33
N LEU A 92 -0.24 2.04 5.40
CA LEU A 92 -0.71 2.15 4.02
C LEU A 92 -2.21 1.81 3.84
N ARG A 93 -2.91 1.43 4.92
CA ARG A 93 -4.32 1.01 4.90
C ARG A 93 -4.62 -0.19 3.98
N GLU A 94 -3.61 -0.99 3.66
CA GLU A 94 -3.77 -2.24 2.89
C GLU A 94 -4.17 -3.42 3.79
N VAL A 95 -3.83 -3.32 5.07
CA VAL A 95 -4.19 -4.26 6.14
C VAL A 95 -4.79 -3.46 7.28
N TYR A 96 -5.78 -4.02 7.98
CA TYR A 96 -6.25 -3.45 9.24
C TYR A 96 -6.14 -4.46 10.38
N SER A 97 -5.88 -3.97 11.58
CA SER A 97 -5.79 -4.79 12.79
C SER A 97 -7.01 -4.59 13.69
N GLN A 98 -7.53 -5.67 14.27
CA GLN A 98 -8.58 -5.64 15.29
C GLN A 98 -8.11 -6.41 16.51
N LYS A 99 -8.24 -5.83 17.70
CA LYS A 99 -8.02 -6.56 18.95
C LYS A 99 -9.26 -7.42 19.25
N LYS A 100 -9.08 -8.74 19.27
CA LYS A 100 -10.06 -9.72 19.73
C LYS A 100 -9.71 -10.07 21.17
N ASN A 101 -10.48 -9.53 22.12
CA ASN A 101 -10.17 -9.53 23.55
C ASN A 101 -8.82 -8.84 23.87
N TYR A 102 -8.36 -8.93 25.12
CA TYR A 102 -7.11 -8.30 25.57
C TYR A 102 -5.82 -8.96 25.03
N LYS A 103 -5.90 -10.16 24.44
CA LYS A 103 -4.71 -11.00 24.17
C LYS A 103 -4.37 -11.21 22.69
N ILE A 104 -5.31 -11.02 21.77
CA ILE A 104 -5.12 -11.41 20.37
C ILE A 104 -5.42 -10.22 19.46
N THR A 105 -4.49 -9.93 18.55
CA THR A 105 -4.70 -8.98 17.44
C THR A 105 -4.85 -9.77 16.16
N LEU A 106 -5.97 -9.59 15.47
CA LEU A 106 -6.24 -10.17 14.16
C LEU A 106 -6.01 -9.14 13.07
N TYR A 107 -5.36 -9.55 12.00
CA TYR A 107 -5.05 -8.75 10.83
C TYR A 107 -5.89 -9.22 9.66
N TYR A 108 -6.55 -8.29 9.01
CA TYR A 108 -7.44 -8.57 7.92
C TYR A 108 -6.95 -7.82 6.70
N HIS A 109 -7.14 -8.44 5.54
CA HIS A 109 -6.97 -7.71 4.30
C HIS A 109 -8.04 -6.63 4.20
N ASN A 110 -7.66 -5.46 3.72
CA ASN A 110 -8.65 -4.50 3.29
C ASN A 110 -9.35 -5.09 2.05
N GLY A 111 -10.54 -5.68 2.25
CA GLY A 111 -11.18 -6.67 1.38
C GLY A 111 -11.59 -6.24 -0.03
N LYS A 112 -11.11 -5.09 -0.50
CA LYS A 112 -11.05 -4.72 -1.91
C LYS A 112 -9.69 -4.01 -2.09
N PRO A 113 -8.85 -4.37 -3.08
CA PRO A 113 -8.00 -3.33 -3.65
C PRO A 113 -8.95 -2.18 -3.92
N LEU A 114 -8.76 -1.03 -3.28
CA LEU A 114 -9.65 0.12 -3.37
C LEU A 114 -10.08 0.26 -4.84
N HIS A 115 -11.30 -0.16 -5.19
CA HIS A 115 -11.65 -0.24 -6.60
C HIS A 115 -11.82 1.20 -7.07
N HIS A 116 -10.78 1.71 -7.72
CA HIS A 116 -10.69 3.12 -8.04
C HIS A 116 -11.74 3.45 -9.10
N LEU A 117 -12.83 4.11 -8.69
CA LEU A 117 -13.85 4.60 -9.62
C LEU A 117 -13.33 5.80 -10.43
N GLY A 118 -12.25 6.42 -9.95
CA GLY A 118 -11.53 7.48 -10.62
C GLY A 118 -10.26 7.82 -9.84
N LYS A 119 -9.28 8.36 -10.56
CA LYS A 119 -7.98 8.77 -10.03
C LYS A 119 -7.67 10.20 -10.45
N ARG A 120 -7.15 10.97 -9.50
CA ARG A 120 -6.58 12.30 -9.71
C ARG A 120 -5.20 12.33 -9.08
N ARG A 121 -4.26 12.97 -9.76
CA ARG A 121 -2.86 13.04 -9.37
C ARG A 121 -2.45 14.49 -9.30
N LEU A 122 -1.70 14.83 -8.26
CA LEU A 122 -1.07 16.12 -8.07
C LEU A 122 0.41 15.87 -7.75
N ASP A 123 1.29 16.29 -8.65
CA ASP A 123 2.74 16.18 -8.46
C ASP A 123 3.27 17.41 -7.70
N CYS A 124 3.84 17.17 -6.52
CA CYS A 124 4.37 18.16 -5.60
C CYS A 124 5.89 17.94 -5.40
N LYS A 125 6.70 18.36 -6.38
CA LYS A 125 8.17 18.15 -6.41
C LYS A 125 8.56 16.68 -6.19
N ASP A 126 8.84 16.29 -4.95
CA ASP A 126 9.32 14.95 -4.56
C ASP A 126 8.18 14.05 -4.04
N THR A 127 7.00 14.63 -3.83
CA THR A 127 5.81 13.96 -3.34
C THR A 127 4.74 13.95 -4.41
N ILE A 128 4.02 12.84 -4.53
CA ILE A 128 2.88 12.66 -5.42
C ILE A 128 1.67 12.46 -4.53
N ILE A 129 0.65 13.30 -4.68
CA ILE A 129 -0.63 13.13 -4.00
C ILE A 129 -1.61 12.51 -4.99
N GLU A 130 -2.10 11.33 -4.66
CA GLU A 130 -3.04 10.57 -5.46
C GLU A 130 -4.39 10.50 -4.74
N SER A 131 -5.43 11.08 -5.33
CA SER A 131 -6.79 11.05 -4.81
C SER A 131 -7.65 10.09 -5.61
N THR A 132 -8.39 9.23 -4.93
CA THR A 132 -9.22 8.20 -5.53
C THR A 132 -10.54 8.07 -4.78
N ILE A 133 -11.61 7.71 -5.50
CA ILE A 133 -12.84 7.22 -4.88
C ILE A 133 -12.74 5.71 -4.82
N ALA A 134 -13.01 5.16 -3.65
CA ALA A 134 -12.82 3.75 -3.38
C ALA A 134 -14.01 3.15 -2.65
N GLN A 135 -14.33 1.91 -3.00
CA GLN A 135 -15.42 1.18 -2.37
C GLN A 135 -14.86 0.21 -1.32
N GLY A 136 -15.41 0.25 -0.10
CA GLY A 136 -15.10 -0.63 1.02
C GLY A 136 -16.11 -1.78 1.20
N LYS A 137 -16.18 -2.30 2.43
CA LYS A 137 -17.14 -3.35 2.84
C LYS A 137 -18.58 -2.80 2.89
N ASN A 138 -19.58 -3.63 2.63
CA ASN A 138 -21.01 -3.26 2.61
C ASN A 138 -21.32 -2.07 1.68
N ASP A 139 -20.63 -1.99 0.55
CA ASP A 139 -20.78 -0.93 -0.46
C ASP A 139 -20.55 0.50 0.05
N SER A 140 -19.90 0.67 1.21
CA SER A 140 -19.44 1.97 1.69
C SER A 140 -18.45 2.60 0.70
N ILE A 141 -18.57 3.91 0.50
CA ILE A 141 -17.72 4.66 -0.44
C ILE A 141 -16.85 5.62 0.36
N PHE A 142 -15.57 5.68 0.00
CA PHE A 142 -14.57 6.52 0.63
C PHE A 142 -13.85 7.37 -0.40
N PHE A 143 -13.49 8.58 0.01
CA PHE A 143 -12.46 9.37 -0.63
C PHE A 143 -11.12 9.02 0.00
N HIS A 144 -10.16 8.61 -0.82
CA HIS A 144 -8.84 8.17 -0.39
C HIS A 144 -7.76 9.05 -1.00
N ILE A 145 -6.88 9.60 -0.17
CA ILE A 145 -5.71 10.37 -0.57
C ILE A 145 -4.47 9.56 -0.16
N LEU A 146 -3.63 9.25 -1.13
CA LEU A 146 -2.38 8.54 -0.95
C LEU A 146 -1.23 9.49 -1.26
N GLU A 147 -0.36 9.68 -0.28
CA GLU A 147 0.94 10.32 -0.45
C GLU A 147 1.93 9.26 -0.92
N LYS A 148 2.60 9.52 -2.04
CA LYS A 148 3.70 8.72 -2.55
C LYS A 148 4.95 9.58 -2.66
N ARG A 149 6.12 8.98 -2.50
CA ARG A 149 7.40 9.61 -2.82
C ARG A 149 7.97 8.94 -4.06
N TYR A 150 8.62 9.71 -4.91
CA TYR A 150 9.40 9.15 -6.00
C TYR A 150 10.86 9.02 -5.58
N SER A 151 11.43 7.82 -5.73
CA SER A 151 12.87 7.61 -5.63
C SER A 151 13.38 6.94 -6.90
N VAL A 152 14.63 7.21 -7.28
CA VAL A 152 15.26 6.62 -8.47
C VAL A 152 15.37 5.10 -8.36
N LEU A 153 15.51 4.58 -7.13
CA LEU A 153 15.67 3.15 -6.85
C LEU A 153 14.34 2.41 -6.69
N GLU A 154 13.35 3.02 -6.03
CA GLU A 154 12.09 2.35 -5.67
C GLU A 154 10.89 2.78 -6.54
N GLY A 155 11.06 3.77 -7.42
CA GLY A 155 9.95 4.37 -8.16
C GLY A 155 8.97 5.08 -7.22
N GLU A 156 7.67 4.94 -7.46
CA GLU A 156 6.62 5.55 -6.62
C GLU A 156 6.29 4.66 -5.42
N THR A 157 6.73 5.06 -4.22
CA THR A 157 6.43 4.34 -2.98
C THR A 157 5.42 5.09 -2.13
N PRO A 158 4.33 4.43 -1.68
CA PRO A 158 3.40 5.03 -0.72
C PRO A 158 4.07 5.35 0.62
N GLU A 159 3.93 6.59 1.08
CA GLU A 159 4.43 7.07 2.37
C GLU A 159 3.32 7.31 3.39
N GLY A 160 2.15 7.77 2.95
CA GLY A 160 1.03 8.12 3.84
C GLY A 160 -0.33 8.00 3.18
N ALA A 161 -1.38 7.81 3.98
CA ALA A 161 -2.74 7.61 3.46
C ALA A 161 -3.83 8.20 4.36
N ILE A 162 -4.74 8.97 3.78
CA ILE A 162 -5.94 9.51 4.43
C ILE A 162 -7.17 8.91 3.76
N MET A 163 -8.14 8.45 4.54
CA MET A 163 -9.41 7.93 4.03
C MET A 163 -10.56 8.60 4.76
N ILE A 164 -11.52 9.10 4.00
CA ILE A 164 -12.66 9.90 4.47
C ILE A 164 -13.94 9.26 3.93
N PRO A 165 -14.96 8.98 4.75
CA PRO A 165 -16.28 8.55 4.26
C PRO A 165 -16.83 9.56 3.25
N ILE A 166 -17.42 9.10 2.15
CA ILE A 166 -17.87 10.01 1.08
C ILE A 166 -18.89 11.03 1.58
N GLU A 167 -19.69 10.66 2.57
CA GLU A 167 -20.71 11.51 3.19
C GLU A 167 -20.11 12.69 3.97
N GLN A 168 -18.83 12.60 4.34
CA GLN A 168 -18.08 13.66 5.05
C GLN A 168 -17.16 14.44 4.12
N LEU A 169 -17.11 14.11 2.83
CA LEU A 169 -16.16 14.72 1.89
C LEU A 169 -16.36 16.22 1.75
N GLU A 170 -17.61 16.69 1.65
CA GLU A 170 -17.90 18.11 1.49
C GLU A 170 -17.34 18.92 2.67
N ARG A 171 -17.64 18.48 3.90
CA ARG A 171 -17.14 19.09 5.13
C ARG A 171 -15.62 19.08 5.22
N PHE A 172 -14.98 17.99 4.76
CA PHE A 172 -13.53 17.93 4.70
C PHE A 172 -12.96 18.99 3.73
N ILE A 173 -13.58 19.17 2.56
CA ILE A 173 -13.18 20.18 1.57
C ILE A 173 -13.38 21.60 2.12
N GLU A 174 -14.49 21.86 2.81
CA GLU A 174 -14.74 23.15 3.48
C GLU A 174 -13.64 23.48 4.48
N ASN A 175 -13.29 22.55 5.37
CA ASN A 175 -12.20 22.74 6.32
C ASN A 175 -10.86 23.07 5.62
N LEU A 176 -10.55 22.41 4.49
CA LEU A 176 -9.34 22.71 3.72
C LEU A 176 -9.37 24.11 3.09
N LYS A 177 -10.54 24.56 2.61
CA LYS A 177 -10.73 25.92 2.07
C LYS A 177 -10.53 26.96 3.16
N GLU A 178 -11.16 26.78 4.33
CA GLU A 178 -11.00 27.67 5.48
C GLU A 178 -9.53 27.76 5.93
N LEU A 179 -8.82 26.63 6.00
CA LEU A 179 -7.39 26.62 6.32
C LEU A 179 -6.57 27.40 5.28
N LYS A 180 -6.88 27.24 3.99
CA LYS A 180 -6.20 27.99 2.92
C LYS A 180 -6.49 29.48 3.00
N GLU A 181 -7.71 29.90 3.29
CA GLU A 181 -8.06 31.31 3.42
C GLU A 181 -7.36 31.97 4.61
N ASN A 182 -7.34 31.28 5.75
CA ASN A 182 -6.76 31.80 6.99
C ASN A 182 -5.23 31.79 6.99
N TYR A 183 -4.58 30.85 6.28
CA TYR A 183 -3.14 30.62 6.39
C TYR A 183 -2.39 30.55 5.04
N GLY A 184 -3.08 30.51 3.91
CA GLY A 184 -2.46 30.36 2.59
C GLY A 184 -1.66 31.57 2.10
N GLY A 185 -1.77 32.71 2.82
CA GLY A 185 -0.96 33.91 2.60
C GLY A 185 0.35 33.98 3.40
N LEU A 186 0.67 32.97 4.22
CA LEU A 186 1.94 32.89 4.91
C LEU A 186 3.06 32.52 3.92
N SER A 187 3.54 33.51 3.17
CA SER A 187 4.81 33.40 2.47
C SER A 187 5.91 33.15 3.52
N TYR A 188 6.60 32.01 3.39
CA TYR A 188 7.82 31.76 4.16
C TYR A 188 8.79 32.94 3.92
N GLY A 189 9.20 33.58 5.01
CA GLY A 189 9.83 34.90 5.02
C GLY A 189 10.92 35.11 3.97
N ALA A 190 10.62 35.96 2.98
CA ALA A 190 11.64 36.82 2.42
C ALA A 190 11.93 37.90 3.46
N LYS A 191 13.03 37.75 4.21
CA LYS A 191 13.65 38.90 4.88
C LYS A 191 14.09 39.85 3.78
N THR A 192 13.27 40.87 3.50
CA THR A 192 13.74 42.06 2.81
C THR A 192 14.72 42.73 3.76
N ILE A 193 16.02 42.50 3.55
CA ILE A 193 17.06 43.31 4.16
C ILE A 193 16.92 44.69 3.52
N SER A 194 16.28 45.61 4.23
CA SER A 194 16.30 47.03 3.89
C SER A 194 17.70 47.55 4.19
N ASN A 195 18.53 47.69 3.15
CA ASN A 195 19.68 48.57 3.22
C ASN A 195 19.19 50.02 3.20
N THR A 196 19.27 50.67 4.36
CA THR A 196 19.39 52.12 4.49
C THR A 196 20.19 52.42 5.74
#